data_AF-A0A6I5YSY6-F1
#
_entry.id   AF-A0A6I5YSY6-F1
#
_cell.length_a   1.000
_cell.length_b   1.000
_cell.length_c   1.000
_cell.angle_alpha   90.00
_cell.angle_beta   90.00
_cell.angle_gamma   90.00
#
_symmetry.space_group_name_H-M   'P 1'
#
loop_
_entity.id
_entity.type
_entity.pdbx_description
1 polymer ?
#
loop_
_entity_poly.entity_id
_entity_poly.type
_entity_poly.pdbx_seq_one_letter_code
_entity_poly.pdbx_strand_id
1 'polypeptide(L)'
;MSGSAKAASTLHTALTALANGEPLPQELGIDPQALAGLSPADFADALVDAIRPLDGTQDAEATRDSVARALSEMLDQNGDITSLTPQQVDQVTASTLGYDVALRIELDVGKAIIAKAPTKGEGLERLQEMKDYVREVVAAEYASERASVGTVGQAAVERISRNAIQQAFEVFEEDGEL
;
A
#
# COMPACT_ATOMS: atom_id res chain seq x y z
N MET A 1 -11.05 -4.60 -1.84
CA MET A 1 -10.60 -3.67 -0.76
C MET A 1 -10.57 -4.25 0.65
N SER A 2 -11.50 -5.13 1.08
CA SER A 2 -11.51 -5.63 2.48
C SER A 2 -10.20 -6.33 2.91
N GLY A 3 -9.57 -7.11 2.03
CA GLY A 3 -8.26 -7.71 2.28
C GLY A 3 -7.14 -6.67 2.49
N SER A 4 -7.13 -5.63 1.67
CA SER A 4 -6.15 -4.54 1.71
C SER A 4 -6.28 -3.68 2.96
N ALA A 5 -7.51 -3.35 3.36
CA ALA A 5 -7.77 -2.62 4.59
C ALA A 5 -7.32 -3.43 5.83
N LYS A 6 -7.54 -4.76 5.81
CA LYS A 6 -7.03 -5.65 6.86
C LYS A 6 -5.51 -5.67 6.88
N ALA A 7 -4.85 -5.86 5.73
CA ALA A 7 -3.39 -5.90 5.64
C ALA A 7 -2.76 -4.58 6.12
N ALA A 8 -3.28 -3.43 5.66
CA ALA A 8 -2.81 -2.12 6.08
C ALA A 8 -3.03 -1.88 7.59
N SER A 9 -4.16 -2.30 8.15
CA SER A 9 -4.41 -2.20 9.59
C SER A 9 -3.47 -3.09 10.40
N THR A 10 -3.22 -4.33 9.96
CA THR A 10 -2.28 -5.23 10.63
C THR A 10 -0.86 -4.70 10.55
N LEU A 11 -0.45 -4.15 9.40
CA LEU A 11 0.85 -3.49 9.22
C LEU A 11 1.02 -2.29 10.15
N HIS A 12 0.02 -1.40 10.21
CA HIS A 12 0.03 -0.23 11.08
C HIS A 12 0.22 -0.62 12.55
N THR A 13 -0.54 -1.61 13.02
CA THR A 13 -0.42 -2.13 14.39
C THR A 13 0.96 -2.73 14.65
N ALA A 14 1.50 -3.52 13.71
CA ALA A 14 2.81 -4.14 13.84
C ALA A 14 3.93 -3.09 13.95
N LEU A 15 3.94 -2.12 13.04
CA LEU A 15 4.95 -1.05 13.03
C LEU A 15 4.82 -0.12 14.25
N THR A 16 3.60 0.13 14.71
CA THR A 16 3.37 0.90 15.95
C THR A 16 3.91 0.16 17.18
N ALA A 17 3.68 -1.16 17.27
CA ALA A 17 4.22 -1.97 18.36
C ALA A 17 5.76 -1.93 18.36
N LEU A 18 6.38 -2.14 17.18
CA LEU A 18 7.84 -2.05 17.04
C LEU A 18 8.38 -0.68 17.45
N ALA A 19 7.76 0.40 16.96
CA ALA A 19 8.15 1.77 17.29
C ALA A 19 8.11 2.07 18.80
N ASN A 20 7.20 1.42 19.52
CA ASN A 20 7.07 1.55 20.97
C ASN A 20 7.95 0.56 21.77
N GLY A 21 8.72 -0.31 21.10
CA GLY A 21 9.48 -1.38 21.74
C GLY A 21 8.60 -2.50 22.31
N GLU A 22 7.37 -2.63 21.81
CA GLU A 22 6.40 -3.64 22.20
C GLU A 22 6.55 -4.90 21.32
N PRO A 23 6.16 -6.09 21.83
CA PRO A 23 6.15 -7.29 21.01
C PRO A 23 5.17 -7.17 19.85
N LEU A 24 5.51 -7.79 18.72
CA LEU A 24 4.63 -7.87 17.56
C LEU A 24 3.28 -8.54 17.92
N PRO A 25 2.17 -8.15 17.26
CA PRO A 25 0.87 -8.77 17.46
C PRO A 25 0.91 -10.29 17.32
N GLN A 26 0.31 -11.01 18.27
CA GLN A 26 0.34 -12.47 18.28
C GLN A 26 -0.31 -13.10 17.05
N GLU A 27 -1.30 -12.41 16.45
CA GLU A 27 -1.96 -12.87 15.22
C GLU A 27 -1.02 -12.99 14.01
N LEU A 28 0.15 -12.34 14.02
CA LEU A 28 1.15 -12.48 12.97
C LEU A 28 1.88 -13.83 13.05
N GLY A 29 1.85 -14.51 14.20
CA GLY A 29 2.50 -15.81 14.38
C GLY A 29 4.02 -15.80 14.19
N ILE A 30 4.66 -14.63 14.24
CA ILE A 30 6.12 -14.50 14.08
C ILE A 30 6.81 -14.84 15.39
N ASP A 31 7.78 -15.75 15.35
CA ASP A 31 8.68 -16.03 16.47
C ASP A 31 9.70 -14.89 16.62
N PRO A 32 9.75 -14.17 17.76
CA PRO A 32 10.71 -13.10 17.98
C PRO A 32 12.17 -13.56 17.88
N GLN A 33 12.47 -14.83 18.17
CA GLN A 33 13.82 -15.39 18.01
C GLN A 33 14.20 -15.54 16.53
N ALA A 34 13.23 -15.79 15.65
CA ALA A 34 13.47 -15.88 14.21
C ALA A 34 13.78 -14.52 13.57
N LEU A 35 13.39 -13.42 14.22
CA LEU A 35 13.70 -12.06 13.78
C LEU A 35 15.06 -11.56 14.27
N ALA A 36 15.65 -12.21 15.27
CA ALA A 36 16.87 -11.74 15.90
C ALA A 36 18.06 -11.82 14.92
N GLY A 37 18.69 -10.68 14.67
CA GLY A 37 19.89 -10.59 13.81
C GLY A 37 19.61 -10.61 12.30
N LEU A 38 18.33 -10.56 11.89
CA LEU A 38 17.97 -10.34 10.49
C LEU A 38 18.43 -8.96 10.01
N SER A 39 18.71 -8.86 8.71
CA SER A 39 18.88 -7.55 8.08
C SER A 39 17.53 -6.81 8.05
N PRO A 40 17.51 -5.47 7.93
CA PRO A 40 16.26 -4.72 7.82
C PRO A 40 15.37 -5.19 6.65
N ALA A 41 15.98 -5.61 5.54
CA ALA A 41 15.26 -6.16 4.38
C ALA A 41 14.65 -7.54 4.70
N ASP A 42 15.43 -8.47 5.28
CA ASP A 42 14.91 -9.79 5.65
C ASP A 42 13.81 -9.70 6.73
N PHE A 43 13.92 -8.71 7.63
CA PHE A 43 12.88 -8.41 8.61
C PHE A 43 11.60 -7.92 7.93
N ALA A 44 11.71 -7.00 6.96
CA ALA A 44 10.58 -6.53 6.19
C ALA A 44 9.90 -7.67 5.42
N ASP A 45 10.67 -8.55 4.79
CA ASP A 45 10.15 -9.72 4.07
C ASP A 45 9.40 -10.68 5.01
N ALA A 46 9.94 -10.95 6.21
CA ALA A 46 9.26 -11.75 7.22
C ALA A 46 7.92 -11.12 7.66
N LEU A 47 7.88 -9.79 7.76
CA LEU A 47 6.66 -9.06 8.10
C LEU A 47 5.62 -9.13 6.96
N VAL A 48 6.06 -8.99 5.70
CA VAL A 48 5.19 -9.16 4.51
C VAL A 48 4.55 -10.54 4.52
N ASP A 49 5.34 -11.59 4.70
CA ASP A 49 4.87 -12.98 4.70
C ASP A 49 3.85 -13.27 5.80
N ALA A 50 4.04 -12.67 6.97
CA ALA A 50 3.11 -12.82 8.08
C ALA A 50 1.80 -12.06 7.88
N ILE A 51 1.87 -10.83 7.34
CA ILE A 51 0.68 -9.98 7.10
C ILE A 51 -0.18 -10.53 5.97
N ARG A 52 0.46 -10.94 4.87
CA ARG A 52 -0.22 -11.46 3.69
C ARG A 52 0.48 -12.74 3.19
N PRO A 53 0.15 -13.89 3.80
CA PRO A 53 0.65 -15.18 3.33
C PRO A 53 0.23 -15.45 1.89
N LEU A 54 1.08 -16.18 1.15
CA LEU A 54 0.78 -16.65 -0.19
C LEU A 54 -0.47 -17.53 -0.18
N ASP A 55 -1.49 -17.14 -0.95
CA ASP A 55 -2.71 -17.94 -1.15
C ASP A 55 -3.01 -18.22 -2.63
N GLY A 56 -2.20 -17.65 -3.55
CA GLY A 56 -2.31 -17.86 -4.99
C GLY A 56 -3.41 -17.05 -5.70
N THR A 57 -4.15 -16.19 -4.99
CA THR A 57 -5.12 -15.29 -5.60
C THR A 57 -4.46 -13.99 -6.05
N GLN A 58 -4.87 -13.46 -7.22
CA GLN A 58 -4.31 -12.20 -7.74
C GLN A 58 -4.52 -11.03 -6.77
N ASP A 59 -5.69 -10.97 -6.11
CA ASP A 59 -5.98 -9.94 -5.10
C ASP A 59 -5.01 -9.99 -3.91
N ALA A 60 -4.71 -11.19 -3.41
CA ALA A 60 -3.79 -11.37 -2.29
C ALA A 60 -2.36 -11.04 -2.69
N GLU A 61 -1.90 -11.50 -3.86
CA GLU A 61 -0.56 -11.19 -4.36
C GLU A 61 -0.38 -9.69 -4.61
N ALA A 62 -1.40 -9.01 -5.15
CA ALA A 62 -1.38 -7.54 -5.30
C ALA A 62 -1.28 -6.83 -3.93
N THR A 63 -2.04 -7.30 -2.93
CA THR A 63 -1.95 -6.75 -1.57
C THR A 63 -0.56 -7.01 -0.98
N ARG A 64 0.01 -8.20 -1.18
CA ARG A 64 1.35 -8.58 -0.70
C ARG A 64 2.43 -7.71 -1.32
N ASP A 65 2.39 -7.53 -2.64
CA ASP A 65 3.29 -6.64 -3.39
C ASP A 65 3.19 -5.19 -2.90
N SER A 66 1.97 -4.73 -2.58
CA SER A 66 1.76 -3.38 -2.04
C SER A 66 2.44 -3.15 -0.69
N VAL A 67 2.35 -4.12 0.23
CA VAL A 67 3.03 -4.06 1.53
C VAL A 67 4.55 -4.07 1.33
N ALA A 68 5.05 -4.96 0.46
CA ALA A 68 6.48 -5.08 0.18
C ALA A 68 7.07 -3.79 -0.40
N ARG A 69 6.40 -3.17 -1.38
CA ARG A 69 6.83 -1.89 -1.96
C ARG A 69 6.83 -0.76 -0.94
N ALA A 70 5.78 -0.65 -0.13
CA ALA A 70 5.69 0.39 0.89
C ALA A 70 6.79 0.27 1.96
N LEU A 71 7.11 -0.97 2.39
CA LEU A 71 8.20 -1.22 3.32
C LEU A 71 9.58 -0.97 2.70
N SER A 72 9.78 -1.36 1.44
CA SER A 72 11.02 -1.08 0.71
C SER A 72 11.25 0.43 0.57
N GLU A 73 10.22 1.20 0.19
CA GLU A 73 10.31 2.66 0.14
C GLU A 73 10.69 3.28 1.48
N MET A 74 10.16 2.74 2.59
CA MET A 74 10.50 3.23 3.93
C MET A 74 11.90 2.84 4.35
N LEU A 75 12.38 1.64 3.99
CA LEU A 75 13.77 1.25 4.22
C LEU A 75 14.74 2.13 3.43
N ASP A 76 14.42 2.50 2.19
CA ASP A 76 15.24 3.41 1.40
C ASP A 76 15.34 4.81 2.04
N GLN A 77 14.28 5.23 2.75
CA GLN A 77 14.21 6.55 3.40
C GLN A 77 14.80 6.58 4.82
N ASN A 78 14.58 5.54 5.61
CA ASN A 78 14.89 5.52 7.05
C ASN A 78 15.92 4.45 7.46
N GLY A 79 16.20 3.46 6.62
CA GLY A 79 17.14 2.36 6.87
C GLY A 79 16.69 1.31 7.88
N ASP A 80 15.69 1.64 8.72
CA ASP A 80 15.18 0.79 9.79
C ASP A 80 13.67 1.00 9.97
N ILE A 81 12.89 -0.07 9.88
CA ILE A 81 11.43 -0.08 10.08
C ILE A 81 11.00 -0.46 11.49
N THR A 82 11.96 -0.80 12.37
CA THR A 82 11.69 -1.16 13.77
C THR A 82 11.61 0.05 14.69
N SER A 83 12.08 1.21 14.24
CA SER A 83 12.08 2.48 14.99
C SER A 83 11.49 3.63 14.18
N LEU A 84 10.24 3.46 13.75
CA LEU A 84 9.53 4.48 12.98
C LEU A 84 8.85 5.52 13.88
N THR A 85 8.81 6.77 13.44
CA THR A 85 7.93 7.78 14.03
C THR A 85 6.46 7.46 13.70
N PRO A 86 5.48 7.96 14.49
CA PRO A 86 4.06 7.78 14.15
C PRO A 86 3.70 8.26 12.74
N GLN A 87 4.33 9.34 12.28
CA GLN A 87 4.14 9.86 10.92
C GLN A 87 4.67 8.90 9.85
N GLN A 88 5.81 8.25 10.08
CA GLN A 88 6.35 7.24 9.17
C GLN A 88 5.50 5.97 9.16
N VAL A 89 4.93 5.55 10.30
CA VAL A 89 3.96 4.45 10.35
C VAL A 89 2.72 4.77 9.51
N ASP A 90 2.18 5.98 9.67
CA ASP A 90 1.04 6.46 8.88
C ASP A 90 1.39 6.54 7.38
N GLN A 91 2.61 6.98 7.04
CA GLN A 91 3.12 7.01 5.67
C GLN A 91 3.19 5.62 5.03
N VAL A 92 3.79 4.63 5.71
CA VAL A 92 3.84 3.24 5.19
C VAL A 92 2.44 2.68 4.97
N THR A 93 1.53 2.98 5.88
CA THR A 93 0.13 2.54 5.79
C THR A 93 -0.57 3.17 4.58
N ALA A 94 -0.39 4.48 4.37
CA ALA A 94 -0.93 5.18 3.21
C ALA A 94 -0.31 4.67 1.90
N SER A 95 1.01 4.48 1.84
CA SER A 95 1.71 3.91 0.67
C SER A 95 1.21 2.51 0.33
N THR A 96 0.98 1.65 1.34
CA THR A 96 0.42 0.31 1.13
C THR A 96 -0.93 0.38 0.45
N LEU A 97 -1.82 1.29 0.90
CA LEU A 97 -3.13 1.48 0.28
C LEU A 97 -3.01 2.07 -1.14
N GLY A 98 -2.12 3.04 -1.34
CA GLY A 98 -1.89 3.66 -2.64
C GLY A 98 -1.43 2.64 -3.67
N TYR A 99 -0.46 1.79 -3.31
CA TYR A 99 -0.01 0.71 -4.17
C TYR A 99 -1.11 -0.31 -4.48
N ASP A 100 -1.92 -0.67 -3.49
CA ASP A 100 -2.99 -1.64 -3.67
C ASP A 100 -4.06 -1.14 -4.65
N VAL A 101 -4.46 0.13 -4.52
CA VAL A 101 -5.41 0.76 -5.46
C VAL A 101 -4.79 0.86 -6.86
N ALA A 102 -3.54 1.28 -6.97
CA ALA A 102 -2.83 1.39 -8.23
C ALA A 102 -2.71 0.03 -8.96
N LEU A 103 -2.38 -1.05 -8.24
CA LEU A 103 -2.30 -2.40 -8.81
C LEU A 103 -3.67 -2.91 -9.26
N ARG A 104 -4.75 -2.60 -8.54
CA ARG A 104 -6.11 -2.96 -8.98
C ARG A 104 -6.51 -2.26 -10.27
N ILE A 105 -6.20 -0.96 -10.39
CA ILE A 105 -6.41 -0.22 -11.63
C ILE A 105 -5.63 -0.87 -12.79
N GLU A 106 -4.37 -1.23 -12.57
CA GLU A 106 -3.57 -1.93 -13.56
C GLU A 106 -4.20 -3.27 -13.98
N LEU A 107 -4.71 -4.05 -13.04
CA LEU A 107 -5.40 -5.32 -13.31
C LEU A 107 -6.70 -5.13 -14.10
N ASP A 108 -7.49 -4.11 -13.76
CA ASP A 108 -8.82 -3.89 -14.33
C ASP A 108 -8.76 -3.25 -15.72
N VAL A 109 -7.93 -2.20 -15.89
CA VAL A 109 -7.92 -1.37 -17.10
C VAL A 109 -6.56 -1.25 -17.77
N GLY A 110 -5.47 -1.73 -17.17
CA GLY A 110 -4.11 -1.53 -17.70
C GLY A 110 -3.93 -2.09 -19.12
N LYS A 111 -4.49 -3.25 -19.42
CA LYS A 111 -4.45 -3.82 -20.78
C LYS A 111 -5.22 -2.96 -21.79
N ALA A 112 -6.36 -2.40 -21.39
CA ALA A 112 -7.18 -1.56 -22.25
C ALA A 112 -6.48 -0.23 -22.56
N ILE A 113 -5.89 0.39 -21.55
CA ILE A 113 -5.08 1.62 -21.67
C ILE A 113 -3.94 1.39 -22.69
N ILE A 114 -3.15 0.34 -22.50
CA ILE A 114 -2.01 0.05 -23.39
C ILE A 114 -2.47 -0.27 -24.82
N ALA A 115 -3.63 -0.94 -24.99
CA ALA A 115 -4.14 -1.32 -26.31
C ALA A 115 -4.73 -0.15 -27.11
N LYS A 116 -5.23 0.88 -26.43
CA LYS A 116 -5.82 2.07 -27.06
C LYS A 116 -4.80 3.17 -27.39
N ALA A 117 -3.65 3.14 -26.73
CA ALA A 117 -2.59 4.12 -26.96
C ALA A 117 -1.99 4.02 -28.38
N PRO A 118 -1.51 5.12 -28.97
CA PRO A 118 -0.89 5.11 -30.31
C PRO A 118 0.34 4.20 -30.37
N THR A 119 1.08 4.13 -29.27
CA THR A 119 2.19 3.20 -29.09
C THR A 119 2.13 2.48 -27.74
N LYS A 120 2.80 1.33 -27.66
CA LYS A 120 2.96 0.61 -26.37
C LYS A 120 3.70 1.45 -25.32
N GLY A 121 4.66 2.27 -25.74
CA GLY A 121 5.43 3.12 -24.84
C GLY A 121 4.54 4.17 -24.16
N GLU A 122 3.78 4.91 -24.95
CA GLU A 122 2.82 5.91 -24.44
C GLU A 122 1.76 5.26 -23.55
N GLY A 123 1.28 4.06 -23.90
CA GLY A 123 0.33 3.33 -23.07
C GLY A 123 0.88 2.92 -21.70
N LEU A 124 2.18 2.61 -21.62
CA LEU A 124 2.85 2.30 -20.35
C LEU A 124 3.10 3.55 -19.51
N GLU A 125 3.53 4.64 -20.15
CA GLU A 125 3.71 5.95 -19.50
C GLU A 125 2.39 6.44 -18.89
N ARG A 126 1.32 6.39 -19.68
CA ARG A 126 -0.04 6.72 -19.24
C ARG A 126 -0.53 5.89 -18.06
N LEU A 127 -0.32 4.57 -18.11
CA LEU A 127 -0.67 3.69 -17.01
C LEU A 127 0.13 4.04 -15.75
N GLN A 128 1.40 4.41 -15.90
CA GLN A 128 2.24 4.82 -14.78
C GLN A 128 1.76 6.15 -14.18
N GLU A 129 1.43 7.14 -15.00
CA GLU A 129 0.85 8.42 -14.55
C GLU A 129 -0.43 8.22 -13.75
N MET A 130 -1.34 7.37 -14.23
CA MET A 130 -2.58 7.04 -13.52
C MET A 130 -2.31 6.38 -12.16
N LYS A 131 -1.34 5.47 -12.09
CA LYS A 131 -0.95 4.81 -10.85
C LYS A 131 -0.34 5.79 -9.85
N ASP A 132 0.50 6.71 -10.31
CA ASP A 132 1.13 7.72 -9.46
C ASP A 132 0.10 8.74 -8.96
N TYR A 133 -0.80 9.21 -9.82
CA TYR A 133 -1.91 10.08 -9.44
C TYR A 133 -2.76 9.46 -8.33
N VAL A 134 -3.14 8.19 -8.48
CA VAL A 134 -3.96 7.47 -7.49
C VAL A 134 -3.24 7.34 -6.16
N ARG A 135 -1.94 7.04 -6.17
CA ARG A 135 -1.12 6.97 -4.94
C ARG A 135 -1.10 8.32 -4.22
N GLU A 136 -0.98 9.42 -4.95
CA GLU A 136 -1.00 10.77 -4.39
C GLU A 136 -2.36 11.10 -3.77
N VAL A 137 -3.46 10.80 -4.46
CA VAL A 137 -4.83 11.01 -3.94
C VAL A 137 -5.05 10.19 -2.67
N VAL A 138 -4.67 8.91 -2.67
CA VAL A 138 -4.79 8.05 -1.47
C VAL A 138 -3.98 8.61 -0.31
N ALA A 139 -2.74 9.04 -0.54
CA ALA A 139 -1.90 9.61 0.50
C ALA A 139 -2.51 10.90 1.08
N ALA A 140 -3.01 11.79 0.22
CA ALA A 140 -3.62 13.05 0.63
C ALA A 140 -4.92 12.83 1.43
N GLU A 141 -5.81 11.96 0.95
CA GLU A 141 -7.07 11.68 1.65
C GLU A 141 -6.82 10.91 2.97
N TYR A 142 -5.86 9.98 3.00
CA TYR A 142 -5.47 9.29 4.24
C TYR A 142 -4.95 10.28 5.29
N ALA A 143 -4.07 11.20 4.88
CA ALA A 143 -3.53 12.22 5.78
C ALA A 143 -4.64 13.13 6.33
N SER A 144 -5.59 13.54 5.48
CA SER A 144 -6.76 14.34 5.90
C SER A 144 -7.64 13.57 6.89
N GLU A 145 -7.90 12.29 6.65
CA GLU A 145 -8.69 11.45 7.56
C GLU A 145 -7.98 11.28 8.91
N ARG A 146 -6.67 10.95 8.89
CA ARG A 146 -5.84 10.79 10.07
C ARG A 146 -5.85 12.04 10.96
N ALA A 147 -5.75 13.21 10.34
CA ALA A 147 -5.80 14.50 11.04
C ALA A 147 -7.18 14.79 11.68
N SER A 148 -8.26 14.27 11.08
CA SER A 148 -9.63 14.49 11.53
C SER A 148 -10.04 13.56 12.67
N VAL A 149 -9.80 12.24 12.52
CA VAL A 149 -10.36 11.23 13.43
C VAL A 149 -9.32 10.49 14.27
N GLY A 150 -8.04 10.80 14.11
CA GLY A 150 -6.97 10.04 14.75
C GLY A 150 -6.79 8.72 14.02
N THR A 151 -7.57 7.68 14.30
CA THR A 151 -7.36 6.36 13.68
C THR A 151 -8.19 6.19 12.41
N VAL A 152 -7.53 5.85 11.30
CA VAL A 152 -8.21 5.57 10.02
C VAL A 152 -8.80 4.15 10.05
N GLY A 153 -10.12 4.05 10.14
CA GLY A 153 -10.83 2.77 10.15
C GLY A 153 -11.11 2.20 8.76
N GLN A 154 -11.53 0.92 8.70
CA GLN A 154 -11.83 0.21 7.44
C GLN A 154 -12.80 0.98 6.52
N ALA A 155 -13.88 1.53 7.07
CA ALA A 155 -14.87 2.27 6.28
C ALA A 155 -14.27 3.52 5.59
N ALA A 156 -13.29 4.16 6.24
CA ALA A 156 -12.58 5.29 5.66
C ALA A 156 -11.63 4.82 4.55
N VAL A 157 -10.87 3.74 4.78
CA VAL A 157 -10.00 3.14 3.75
C VAL A 157 -10.78 2.79 2.49
N GLU A 158 -11.95 2.14 2.63
CA GLU A 158 -12.80 1.77 1.50
C GLU A 158 -13.34 3.00 0.75
N ARG A 159 -13.65 4.08 1.47
CA ARG A 159 -14.08 5.35 0.87
C ARG A 159 -12.93 6.01 0.10
N ILE A 160 -11.76 6.16 0.73
CA ILE A 160 -10.56 6.75 0.13
C ILE A 160 -10.21 6.02 -1.17
N SER A 161 -10.21 4.69 -1.13
CA SER A 161 -9.89 3.86 -2.29
C SER A 161 -10.87 4.09 -3.44
N ARG A 162 -12.18 4.14 -3.17
CA ARG A 162 -13.19 4.42 -4.19
C ARG A 162 -13.06 5.83 -4.76
N ASN A 163 -12.83 6.82 -3.90
CA ASN A 163 -12.65 8.21 -4.32
C ASN A 163 -11.43 8.38 -5.22
N ALA A 164 -10.32 7.73 -4.89
CA ALA A 164 -9.10 7.80 -5.70
C ALA A 164 -9.30 7.17 -7.08
N ILE A 165 -10.00 6.03 -7.15
CA ILE A 165 -10.37 5.39 -8.43
C ILE A 165 -11.28 6.31 -9.24
N GLN A 166 -12.30 6.89 -8.61
CA GLN A 166 -13.24 7.78 -9.29
C GLN A 166 -12.53 9.03 -9.84
N GLN A 167 -11.71 9.70 -9.03
CA GLN A 167 -10.94 10.88 -9.46
C GLN A 167 -9.98 10.54 -10.59
N ALA A 168 -9.33 9.37 -10.56
CA ALA A 168 -8.47 8.93 -11.64
C ALA A 168 -9.26 8.72 -12.94
N PHE A 169 -10.46 8.14 -12.89
CA PHE A 169 -11.29 8.05 -14.10
C PHE A 169 -11.75 9.42 -14.60
N GLU A 170 -12.18 10.31 -13.71
CA GLU A 170 -12.60 11.68 -14.09
C GLU A 170 -11.46 12.41 -14.82
N VAL A 171 -10.25 12.43 -14.25
CA VAL A 171 -9.10 13.11 -14.87
C VAL A 171 -8.70 12.47 -16.20
N PHE A 172 -8.55 11.15 -16.23
CA PHE A 172 -7.97 10.46 -17.39
C PHE A 172 -9.01 10.11 -18.48
N GLU A 173 -10.32 10.20 -18.20
CA GLU A 173 -11.40 10.18 -19.22
C GLU A 173 -11.66 11.58 -19.79
N GLU A 174 -11.67 12.65 -18.98
CA GLU A 174 -11.94 14.02 -19.44
C GLU A 174 -10.87 14.56 -20.40
N ASP A 175 -9.61 14.15 -20.22
CA ASP A 175 -8.52 14.51 -21.14
C ASP A 175 -8.62 13.77 -22.51
N GLY A 176 -9.63 12.90 -22.70
CA GLY A 176 -9.92 12.22 -23.96
C GLY A 176 -9.02 11.02 -24.22
N GLU A 177 -8.43 10.48 -23.16
CA GLU A 177 -7.32 9.53 -23.26
C GLU A 177 -7.66 8.14 -22.63
N LEU A 178 -8.97 7.85 -22.55
CA LEU A 178 -9.54 6.49 -22.38
C LEU A 178 -10.46 6.08 -23.53
#